data_AF-A0A2H0YP95-F1
#
_entry.id   AF-A0A2H0YP95-F1
#
_cell.length_a   1.000
_cell.length_b   1.000
_cell.length_c   1.000
_cell.angle_alpha   90.00
_cell.angle_beta   90.00
_cell.angle_gamma   90.00
#
_symmetry.space_group_name_H-M   'P 1'
#
loop_
_entity.id
_entity.type
_entity.pdbx_description
1 polymer ?
#
loop_
_entity_poly.entity_id
_entity_poly.type
_entity_poly.pdbx_seq_one_letter_code
_entity_poly.pdbx_strand_id
1 'polypeptide(L)'
;MPKKPKKELKENGFSYTAKDIYVLEGLDPVRKRPAMYIGSTGPDGLHHLIWEVLDNSLDECLAGFANDIILRILPGNRIECSDNGRGIPTEKHPQTKKSALETVMTTLHAGAKFGGKAYQVAGGLHGVGVSVVCALSKYMRAEVCRGGNKYV
;
A
#
# COMPACT_ATOMS: atom_id res chain seq x y z
N MET A 1 -48.67 -16.01 -43.40
CA MET A 1 -48.47 -16.41 -41.99
C MET A 1 -48.78 -15.22 -41.10
N PRO A 2 -49.62 -15.35 -40.05
CA PRO A 2 -49.91 -14.24 -39.14
C PRO A 2 -48.67 -13.92 -38.31
N LYS A 3 -48.30 -12.64 -38.21
CA LYS A 3 -47.20 -12.17 -37.36
C LYS A 3 -47.58 -12.40 -35.90
N LYS A 4 -46.82 -13.23 -35.18
CA LYS A 4 -46.97 -13.40 -33.73
C LYS A 4 -46.80 -12.03 -33.03
N PRO A 5 -47.62 -11.70 -32.02
CA PRO A 5 -47.46 -10.46 -31.27
C PRO A 5 -46.10 -10.43 -30.59
N LYS A 6 -45.35 -9.35 -30.79
CA LYS A 6 -44.11 -9.08 -30.05
C LYS A 6 -44.47 -8.93 -28.58
N LYS A 7 -43.90 -9.80 -27.74
CA LYS A 7 -44.02 -9.70 -26.29
C LYS A 7 -43.22 -8.46 -25.86
N GLU A 8 -43.91 -7.39 -25.48
CA GLU A 8 -43.26 -6.21 -24.89
C GLU A 8 -42.55 -6.64 -23.61
N LEU A 9 -41.22 -6.46 -23.59
CA LEU A 9 -40.44 -6.58 -22.38
C LEU A 9 -40.83 -5.38 -21.50
N LYS A 10 -41.45 -5.65 -20.35
CA LYS A 10 -41.63 -4.62 -19.32
C LYS A 10 -40.26 -4.13 -18.91
N GLU A 11 -39.92 -2.89 -19.24
CA GLU A 11 -38.77 -2.19 -18.68
C GLU A 11 -39.01 -2.03 -17.18
N ASN A 12 -38.42 -2.91 -16.38
CA ASN A 12 -38.30 -2.66 -14.95
C ASN A 12 -37.45 -1.39 -14.82
N GLY A 13 -38.00 -0.34 -14.18
CA GLY A 13 -37.45 1.02 -14.10
C GLY A 13 -36.13 1.19 -13.33
N PHE A 14 -35.15 0.32 -13.58
CA PHE A 14 -33.77 0.48 -13.15
C PHE A 14 -33.02 1.31 -14.20
N SER A 15 -32.91 2.61 -13.94
CA SER A 15 -32.01 3.47 -14.70
C SER A 15 -30.58 3.27 -14.20
N TYR A 16 -29.73 2.64 -15.01
CA TYR A 16 -28.28 2.61 -14.77
C TYR A 16 -27.65 3.81 -15.47
N THR A 17 -27.05 4.71 -14.70
CA THR A 17 -26.51 5.99 -15.17
C THR A 17 -25.08 6.20 -14.70
N ALA A 18 -24.42 7.24 -15.21
CA ALA A 18 -23.07 7.60 -14.78
C ALA A 18 -22.95 7.84 -13.25
N LYS A 19 -24.05 8.18 -12.57
CA LYS A 19 -24.06 8.41 -11.11
C LYS A 19 -23.91 7.14 -10.29
N ASP A 20 -24.18 5.98 -10.89
CA ASP A 20 -24.06 4.67 -10.24
C ASP A 20 -22.61 4.13 -10.30
N ILE A 21 -21.72 4.84 -10.99
CA ILE A 21 -20.29 4.51 -11.06
C ILE A 21 -19.56 5.13 -9.87
N TYR A 22 -18.96 4.27 -9.04
CA TYR A 22 -18.16 4.70 -7.91
C TYR A 22 -16.67 4.69 -8.26
N VAL A 23 -15.98 5.77 -7.93
CA VAL A 23 -14.52 5.85 -7.96
C VAL A 23 -14.01 5.79 -6.52
N LEU A 24 -13.10 4.86 -6.26
CA LEU A 24 -12.44 4.73 -4.96
C LEU A 24 -11.07 5.42 -5.06
N GLU A 25 -10.82 6.40 -4.20
CA GLU A 25 -9.60 7.22 -4.24
C GLU A 25 -8.65 6.88 -3.09
N GLY A 26 -7.36 7.24 -3.26
CA GLY A 26 -6.33 7.04 -2.25
C GLY A 26 -6.21 5.58 -1.83
N LEU A 27 -6.48 5.31 -0.55
CA LEU A 27 -6.36 3.98 0.07
C LEU A 27 -7.70 3.25 0.22
N ASP A 28 -8.81 3.85 -0.20
CA ASP A 28 -10.14 3.24 -0.10
C ASP A 28 -10.31 1.95 -0.92
N PRO A 29 -9.68 1.78 -2.11
CA PRO A 29 -9.69 0.50 -2.81
C PRO A 29 -9.15 -0.64 -1.96
N VAL A 30 -8.06 -0.41 -1.21
CA VAL A 30 -7.43 -1.41 -0.34
C VAL A 30 -8.38 -1.80 0.79
N ARG A 31 -8.97 -0.82 1.46
CA ARG A 31 -9.91 -1.07 2.56
C ARG A 31 -11.18 -1.78 2.09
N LYS A 32 -11.65 -1.47 0.89
CA LYS A 32 -12.85 -2.07 0.32
C LYS A 32 -12.61 -3.51 -0.16
N ARG A 33 -11.39 -3.83 -0.61
CA ARG A 33 -11.01 -5.13 -1.20
C ARG A 33 -9.64 -5.61 -0.69
N PRO A 34 -9.45 -5.83 0.62
CA PRO A 34 -8.14 -6.13 1.22
C PRO A 34 -7.49 -7.39 0.64
N ALA A 35 -8.26 -8.46 0.41
CA ALA A 35 -7.75 -9.72 -0.11
C ALA A 35 -7.10 -9.60 -1.51
N MET A 36 -7.43 -8.58 -2.30
CA MET A 36 -6.76 -8.32 -3.57
C MET A 36 -5.29 -7.90 -3.37
N TYR A 37 -4.96 -7.31 -2.22
CA TYR A 37 -3.63 -6.78 -1.91
C TYR A 37 -2.82 -7.70 -0.99
N ILE A 38 -3.49 -8.37 -0.03
CA ILE A 38 -2.82 -9.20 0.99
C ILE A 38 -3.22 -10.69 0.92
N GLY A 39 -3.87 -11.11 -0.18
CA GLY A 39 -4.29 -12.49 -0.44
C GLY A 39 -5.51 -12.96 0.36
N SER A 40 -5.54 -12.73 1.68
CA SER A 40 -6.66 -13.07 2.56
C SER A 40 -6.83 -12.06 3.68
N THR A 41 -7.96 -12.10 4.39
CA THR A 41 -8.14 -11.36 5.67
C THR A 41 -8.05 -12.29 6.87
N GLY A 42 -7.50 -13.49 6.68
CA GLY A 42 -7.21 -14.44 7.74
C GLY A 42 -5.80 -14.26 8.30
N PRO A 43 -5.29 -15.24 9.07
CA PRO A 43 -3.95 -15.21 9.64
C PRO A 43 -2.84 -14.98 8.61
N ASP A 44 -2.94 -15.57 7.42
CA ASP A 44 -1.91 -15.43 6.38
C ASP A 44 -1.80 -13.97 5.91
N GLY A 45 -2.94 -13.32 5.63
CA GLY A 45 -2.94 -11.92 5.25
C GLY A 45 -2.52 -10.98 6.38
N LEU A 46 -2.82 -11.33 7.64
CA LEU A 46 -2.32 -10.59 8.79
C LEU A 46 -0.80 -10.62 8.86
N HIS A 47 -0.17 -11.79 8.68
CA HIS A 47 1.29 -11.91 8.65
C HIS A 47 1.88 -11.27 7.39
N HIS A 48 1.17 -11.29 6.26
CA HIS A 48 1.57 -10.59 5.03
C HIS A 48 1.81 -9.09 5.27
N LEU A 49 1.01 -8.45 6.14
CA LEU A 49 1.25 -7.04 6.53
C LEU A 49 2.61 -6.85 7.20
N ILE A 50 3.08 -7.84 7.96
CA ILE A 50 4.40 -7.81 8.61
C ILE A 50 5.48 -8.01 7.56
N TRP A 51 5.29 -8.96 6.64
CA TRP A 51 6.23 -9.26 5.54
C TRP A 51 6.45 -8.04 4.65
N GLU A 52 5.40 -7.29 4.30
CA GLU A 52 5.54 -6.09 3.47
C GLU A 52 6.44 -5.02 4.11
N VAL A 53 6.47 -4.90 5.44
CA VAL A 53 7.39 -3.97 6.11
C VAL A 53 8.79 -4.56 6.21
N LEU A 54 8.89 -5.84 6.60
CA LEU A 54 10.15 -6.56 6.74
C LEU A 54 10.92 -6.64 5.42
N ASP A 55 10.23 -6.93 4.31
CA ASP A 55 10.82 -7.03 2.97
C ASP A 55 11.38 -5.69 2.51
N ASN A 56 10.77 -4.57 2.92
CA ASN A 56 11.32 -3.25 2.65
C ASN A 56 12.66 -3.02 3.39
N SER A 57 12.77 -3.49 4.63
CA SER A 57 14.03 -3.48 5.38
C SER A 57 15.07 -4.44 4.78
N LEU A 58 14.66 -5.62 4.33
CA LEU A 58 15.54 -6.57 3.63
C LEU A 58 16.07 -5.99 2.30
N ASP A 59 15.26 -5.22 1.57
CA ASP A 59 15.72 -4.55 0.36
C ASP A 59 16.82 -3.51 0.64
N GLU A 60 16.84 -2.87 1.81
CA GLU A 60 17.98 -2.04 2.24
C GLU A 60 19.23 -2.89 2.52
N CYS A 61 19.07 -4.10 3.07
CA CYS A 61 20.18 -5.04 3.24
C CYS A 61 20.74 -5.51 1.90
N LEU A 62 19.88 -5.89 0.95
CA LEU A 62 20.28 -6.32 -0.39
C LEU A 62 20.99 -5.21 -1.16
N ALA A 63 20.60 -3.95 -0.93
CA ALA A 63 21.27 -2.79 -1.48
C ALA A 63 22.57 -2.40 -0.73
N GLY A 64 22.93 -3.11 0.35
CA GLY A 64 24.16 -2.90 1.12
C GLY A 64 24.12 -1.74 2.11
N PHE A 65 22.93 -1.26 2.47
CA PHE A 65 22.77 -0.10 3.37
C PHE A 65 22.32 -0.45 4.78
N ALA A 66 21.67 -1.60 4.98
CA ALA A 66 21.29 -2.10 6.29
C ALA A 66 22.01 -3.42 6.60
N ASN A 67 22.30 -3.66 7.87
CA ASN A 67 22.83 -4.94 8.35
C ASN A 67 22.19 -5.42 9.65
N ASP A 68 21.27 -4.62 10.21
CA ASP A 68 20.51 -4.96 11.40
C ASP A 68 19.04 -4.64 11.15
N ILE A 69 18.18 -5.63 11.43
CA ILE A 69 16.72 -5.50 11.36
C ILE A 69 16.17 -6.10 12.64
N ILE A 70 15.33 -5.34 13.33
CA ILE A 70 14.69 -5.76 14.58
C ILE A 70 13.18 -5.79 14.35
N LEU A 71 12.59 -6.95 14.62
CA LEU A 71 11.15 -7.16 14.64
C LEU A 71 10.69 -7.41 16.07
N ARG A 72 9.72 -6.63 16.57
CA ARG A 72 9.17 -6.78 17.93
C ARG A 72 7.66 -6.90 17.89
N ILE A 73 7.15 -7.83 18.71
CA ILE A 73 5.74 -7.86 19.09
C ILE A 73 5.58 -7.00 20.34
N LEU A 74 4.84 -5.91 20.20
CA LEU A 74 4.58 -4.96 21.27
C LEU A 74 3.23 -5.26 21.93
N PRO A 75 3.03 -4.82 23.20
CA PRO A 75 1.72 -4.87 23.84
C PRO A 75 0.63 -4.18 23.01
N GLY A 76 -0.59 -4.74 23.07
CA GLY A 76 -1.75 -4.22 22.36
C GLY A 76 -1.84 -4.66 20.89
N ASN A 77 -1.33 -5.84 20.55
CA ASN A 77 -1.33 -6.40 19.19
C ASN A 77 -0.69 -5.46 18.16
N ARG A 78 0.49 -4.92 18.50
CA ARG A 78 1.27 -4.05 17.61
C ARG A 78 2.57 -4.74 17.22
N ILE A 79 3.01 -4.47 16.00
CA ILE A 79 4.28 -4.93 15.47
C ILE A 79 5.15 -3.69 15.22
N GLU A 80 6.41 -3.77 15.61
CA GLU A 80 7.43 -2.78 15.28
C GLU A 80 8.49 -3.49 14.43
N CYS A 81 8.81 -2.89 13.28
CA CYS A 81 9.94 -3.29 12.43
C CYS A 81 10.85 -2.07 12.29
N SER A 82 12.12 -2.22 12.67
CA SER A 82 13.13 -1.17 12.55
C SER A 82 14.37 -1.72 11.87
N ASP A 83 14.95 -0.94 10.96
CA ASP A 83 16.23 -1.22 10.32
C ASP A 83 17.19 -0.04 10.49
N ASN A 84 18.46 -0.28 10.20
CA ASN A 84 19.50 0.74 10.18
C ASN A 84 19.89 1.18 8.75
N GLY A 85 18.95 1.09 7.80
CA GLY A 85 19.16 1.50 6.41
C GLY A 85 19.26 3.01 6.23
N ARG A 86 19.13 3.46 4.98
CA ARG A 86 19.25 4.88 4.59
C ARG A 86 18.14 5.77 5.16
N GLY A 87 17.03 5.16 5.58
CA GLY A 87 15.78 5.84 5.92
C GLY A 87 15.03 6.35 4.68
N ILE A 88 13.70 6.29 4.73
CA ILE A 88 12.82 6.79 3.66
C ILE A 88 13.08 8.29 3.43
N PRO A 89 13.14 8.78 2.18
CA PRO A 89 13.28 10.22 1.94
C PRO A 89 12.14 11.03 2.57
N THR A 90 12.43 12.21 3.10
CA THR A 90 11.48 13.04 3.87
C THR A 90 11.22 14.41 3.24
N GLU A 91 12.00 14.77 2.23
CA GLU A 91 11.81 15.97 1.44
C GLU A 91 10.47 15.97 0.68
N LYS A 92 10.06 17.15 0.21
CA LYS A 92 8.80 17.33 -0.51
C LYS A 92 8.85 16.65 -1.88
N HIS A 93 7.95 15.71 -2.12
CA HIS A 93 7.83 15.00 -3.38
C HIS A 93 7.23 15.91 -4.48
N PRO A 94 7.81 15.94 -5.70
CA PRO A 94 7.48 16.94 -6.71
C PRO A 94 6.05 16.83 -7.26
N GLN A 95 5.44 15.64 -7.31
CA GLN A 95 4.10 15.46 -7.88
C GLN A 95 3.00 15.62 -6.81
N THR A 96 3.11 14.87 -5.72
CA THR A 96 2.10 14.83 -4.64
C THR A 96 2.15 16.07 -3.74
N LYS A 97 3.25 16.83 -3.77
CA LYS A 97 3.49 18.02 -2.92
C LYS A 97 3.47 17.72 -1.41
N LYS A 98 3.49 16.45 -1.02
CA LYS A 98 3.63 15.95 0.36
C LYS A 98 5.08 15.57 0.62
N SER A 99 5.46 15.19 1.85
CA SER A 99 6.75 14.54 2.06
C SER A 99 6.83 13.23 1.27
N ALA A 100 8.02 12.81 0.86
CA ALA A 100 8.21 11.51 0.21
C ALA A 100 7.77 10.36 1.14
N LEU A 101 8.01 10.48 2.45
CA LEU A 101 7.47 9.57 3.47
C LEU A 101 5.94 9.48 3.42
N GLU A 102 5.22 10.60 3.48
CA GLU A 102 3.75 10.57 3.40
C GLU A 102 3.28 10.03 2.03
N THR A 103 4.00 10.35 0.96
CA THR A 103 3.69 9.88 -0.39
C THR A 103 3.70 8.36 -0.47
N VAL A 104 4.78 7.70 -0.04
CA VAL A 104 4.88 6.23 -0.09
C VAL A 104 3.91 5.54 0.87
N MET A 105 3.52 6.21 1.97
CA MET A 105 2.56 5.68 2.94
C MET A 105 1.10 5.81 2.47
N THR A 106 0.77 6.83 1.67
CA THR A 106 -0.63 7.19 1.37
C THR A 106 -1.02 7.11 -0.09
N THR A 107 -0.09 6.76 -0.98
CA THR A 107 -0.33 6.65 -2.42
C THR A 107 0.01 5.25 -2.90
N LEU A 108 -0.93 4.60 -3.59
CA LEU A 108 -0.66 3.34 -4.26
C LEU A 108 0.24 3.57 -5.49
N HIS A 109 1.09 2.60 -5.79
CA HIS A 109 2.06 2.65 -6.89
C HIS A 109 3.06 3.81 -6.77
N ALA A 110 3.45 4.14 -5.54
CA ALA A 110 4.48 5.13 -5.25
C ALA A 110 5.69 4.46 -4.60
N GLY A 111 6.87 4.60 -5.21
CA GLY A 111 8.10 3.99 -4.70
C GLY A 111 9.30 4.19 -5.63
N ALA A 112 10.48 3.77 -5.17
CA ALA A 112 11.74 3.90 -5.91
C ALA A 112 12.20 2.60 -6.59
N LYS A 113 11.42 1.52 -6.47
CA LYS A 113 11.78 0.15 -6.89
C LYS A 113 11.24 -0.22 -8.28
N PHE A 114 11.00 0.78 -9.14
CA PHE A 114 10.49 0.60 -10.51
C PHE A 114 11.61 0.47 -11.57
N GLY A 115 12.75 -0.15 -11.21
CA GLY A 115 13.91 -0.31 -12.09
C GLY A 115 14.90 0.86 -12.12
N GLY A 116 14.82 1.76 -11.13
CA GLY A 116 15.79 2.86 -10.98
C GLY A 116 17.12 2.43 -10.33
N LYS A 117 18.06 3.37 -10.21
CA LYS A 117 19.38 3.11 -9.58
C LYS A 117 19.34 2.96 -8.05
N ALA A 118 18.22 3.32 -7.41
CA ALA A 118 18.09 3.34 -5.96
C ALA A 118 18.17 1.93 -5.33
N TYR A 119 17.65 0.93 -6.06
CA TYR A 119 17.70 -0.50 -5.73
C TYR A 119 17.99 -1.26 -7.02
N GLN A 120 19.18 -1.88 -7.12
CA GLN A 120 19.53 -2.69 -8.30
C GLN A 120 18.81 -4.04 -8.31
N VAL A 121 18.60 -4.61 -7.13
CA VAL A 121 17.79 -5.82 -6.87
C VAL A 121 16.90 -5.52 -5.68
N ALA A 122 15.62 -5.85 -5.77
CA ALA A 122 14.65 -5.72 -4.69
C ALA A 122 13.53 -6.75 -4.85
N GLY A 123 13.01 -7.24 -3.73
CA GLY A 123 11.80 -8.08 -3.71
C GLY A 123 10.54 -7.26 -3.98
N GLY A 124 10.45 -6.05 -3.42
CA GLY A 124 9.30 -5.17 -3.61
C GLY A 124 9.35 -4.43 -4.96
N LEU A 125 8.32 -4.57 -5.80
CA LEU A 125 8.31 -3.97 -7.15
C LEU A 125 7.05 -3.15 -7.48
N HIS A 126 5.96 -3.34 -6.74
CA HIS A 126 4.66 -2.77 -7.11
C HIS A 126 4.41 -1.35 -6.57
N GLY A 127 5.17 -0.92 -5.55
CA GLY A 127 4.98 0.37 -4.89
C GLY A 127 3.67 0.47 -4.10
N VAL A 128 3.17 -0.65 -3.55
CA VAL A 128 1.91 -0.70 -2.79
C VAL A 128 2.05 -1.25 -1.38
N GLY A 129 3.13 -1.99 -1.06
CA GLY A 129 3.24 -2.76 0.18
C GLY A 129 2.96 -1.94 1.45
N VAL A 130 3.81 -0.95 1.72
CA VAL A 130 3.69 -0.13 2.93
C VAL A 130 2.42 0.74 2.97
N SER A 131 1.91 1.18 1.81
CA SER A 131 0.65 1.91 1.75
C SER A 131 -0.57 1.01 1.99
N VAL A 132 -0.50 -0.27 1.62
CA VAL A 132 -1.49 -1.29 1.99
C VAL A 132 -1.45 -1.55 3.49
N VAL A 133 -0.26 -1.65 4.09
CA VAL A 133 -0.11 -1.75 5.56
C VAL A 133 -0.73 -0.53 6.25
N CYS A 134 -0.45 0.67 5.76
CA CYS A 134 -1.05 1.91 6.27
C CYS A 134 -2.58 1.90 6.13
N ALA A 135 -3.11 1.47 4.99
CA ALA A 135 -4.54 1.42 4.72
C ALA A 135 -5.30 0.49 5.67
N LEU A 136 -4.71 -0.67 5.98
CA LEU A 136 -5.32 -1.75 6.77
C LEU A 136 -4.98 -1.70 8.26
N SER A 137 -4.14 -0.75 8.68
CA SER A 137 -3.83 -0.51 10.09
C SER A 137 -4.79 0.53 10.69
N LYS A 138 -5.31 0.24 11.90
CA LYS A 138 -6.06 1.24 12.68
C LYS A 138 -5.17 2.41 13.12
N TYR A 139 -3.88 2.14 13.28
CA TYR A 139 -2.86 3.11 13.66
C TYR A 139 -1.53 2.65 13.05
N MET A 140 -0.78 3.58 12.46
CA MET A 140 0.57 3.36 11.99
C MET A 140 1.41 4.58 12.35
N ARG A 141 2.63 4.34 12.81
CA ARG A 141 3.67 5.36 13.07
C ARG A 141 4.90 4.97 12.30
N ALA A 142 5.44 5.89 11.52
CA ALA A 142 6.71 5.71 10.82
C ALA A 142 7.71 6.70 11.39
N GLU A 143 8.86 6.22 11.85
CA GLU A 143 9.95 7.08 12.30
C GLU A 143 11.12 6.94 11.33
N VAL A 144 11.70 8.06 10.93
CA VAL A 144 12.84 8.06 10.01
C VAL A 144 14.00 8.84 10.62
N CYS A 145 15.15 8.20 10.75
CA CYS A 145 16.41 8.84 11.10
C CYS A 145 17.22 9.07 9.82
N ARG A 146 17.37 10.32 9.38
CA ARG A 146 18.08 10.66 8.13
C ARG A 146 18.67 12.05 8.21
N GLY A 147 19.91 12.21 7.76
CA GLY A 147 20.59 13.52 7.74
C GLY A 147 20.76 14.15 9.12
N GLY A 148 20.98 13.34 10.16
CA GLY A 148 21.13 13.79 11.55
C GLY A 148 19.82 14.17 12.24
N ASN A 149 18.68 14.07 11.56
CA ASN A 149 17.36 14.41 12.10
C ASN A 149 16.50 13.17 12.30
N LYS A 150 15.53 13.28 13.23
CA LYS A 150 14.44 12.31 13.43
C LYS A 150 13.12 12.91 12.97
N TYR A 151 12.44 12.21 12.07
CA TYR A 151 11.12 12.55 11.54
C TYR A 151 10.08 11.53 12.01
N VAL A 152 8.84 11.97 12.21
CA VAL A 152 7.68 11.16 12.62
C VAL A 152 6.46 11.60 11.83
#